data_AF-A0A951E5M4-F1
#
_entry.id   AF-A0A951E5M4-F1
#
_cell.length_a   1.000
_cell.length_b   1.000
_cell.length_c   1.000
_cell.angle_alpha   90.00
_cell.angle_beta   90.00
_cell.angle_gamma   90.00
#
_symmetry.space_group_name_H-M   'P 1'
#
loop_
_entity.id
_entity.type
_entity.pdbx_description
1 polymer ?
#
loop_
_entity_poly.entity_id
_entity_poly.type
_entity_poly.pdbx_seq_one_letter_code
_entity_poly.pdbx_strand_id
1 'polypeptide(L)'
;MTLDLERFESTPLTVEPFPYLLVPEFVRPVARKAINNDYPRLSKPGSYPLSEVTFGPKFNEFIDDLSSLEFRKAFERKFSLDLEGRPAMITVRGRCSVKDGKIHTDSKTKIISVLIYLNSNWESAGGRLRLLRSGADLDDMILEVPPVEGTLLAF
;
A
#
# COMPACT_ATOMS: atom_id res chain seq x y z
N MET A 1 7.52 12.38 11.35
CA MET A 1 7.10 10.99 11.11
C MET A 1 5.66 10.96 10.64
N THR A 2 5.45 10.46 9.45
CA THR A 2 4.18 10.41 8.71
C THR A 2 3.39 9.13 8.97
N LEU A 3 4.05 8.08 9.49
CA LEU A 3 3.50 6.73 9.67
C LEU A 3 3.19 6.40 11.15
N ASP A 4 2.24 5.51 11.37
CA ASP A 4 1.88 4.96 12.68
C ASP A 4 2.34 3.50 12.83
N LEU A 5 3.63 3.33 13.13
CA LEU A 5 4.24 2.00 13.29
C LEU A 5 3.70 1.22 14.50
N GLU A 6 3.32 1.91 15.58
CA GLU A 6 2.71 1.26 16.75
C GLU A 6 1.36 0.62 16.38
N ARG A 7 0.54 1.31 15.58
CA ARG A 7 -0.69 0.75 15.04
C ARG A 7 -0.42 -0.45 14.13
N PHE A 8 0.59 -0.38 13.27
CA PHE A 8 1.00 -1.52 12.45
C PHE A 8 1.41 -2.72 13.31
N GLU A 9 2.24 -2.51 14.33
CA GLU A 9 2.72 -3.56 15.22
C GLU A 9 1.61 -4.20 16.07
N SER A 10 0.63 -3.42 16.51
CA SER A 10 -0.51 -3.91 17.29
C SER A 10 -1.61 -4.57 16.44
N THR A 11 -1.70 -4.28 15.15
CA THR A 11 -2.71 -4.88 14.25
C THR A 11 -2.43 -6.38 14.03
N PRO A 12 -3.32 -7.33 14.35
CA PRO A 12 -3.04 -8.75 14.15
C PRO A 12 -2.73 -9.11 12.70
N LEU A 13 -1.78 -10.02 12.48
CA LEU A 13 -1.53 -10.63 11.18
C LEU A 13 -2.52 -11.79 10.98
N THR A 14 -3.28 -11.77 9.89
CA THR A 14 -4.02 -12.95 9.43
C THR A 14 -3.07 -13.84 8.64
N VAL A 15 -3.03 -15.14 8.93
CA VAL A 15 -2.08 -16.08 8.29
C VAL A 15 -2.72 -16.98 7.23
N GLU A 16 -4.04 -17.16 7.25
CA GLU A 16 -4.78 -18.02 6.33
C GLU A 16 -5.75 -17.21 5.46
N PRO A 17 -5.89 -17.51 4.16
CA PRO A 17 -5.18 -18.56 3.40
C PRO A 17 -3.75 -18.16 2.99
N PHE A 18 -3.34 -16.94 3.30
CA PHE A 18 -1.97 -16.44 3.19
C PHE A 18 -1.78 -15.28 4.17
N PRO A 19 -0.53 -14.90 4.52
CA PRO A 19 -0.26 -13.78 5.41
C PRO A 19 -0.76 -12.45 4.84
N TYR A 20 -1.63 -11.73 5.56
CA TYR A 20 -1.99 -10.36 5.23
C TYR A 20 -2.43 -9.57 6.46
N LEU A 21 -2.36 -8.24 6.38
CA LEU A 21 -3.03 -7.34 7.32
C LEU A 21 -3.49 -6.07 6.64
N LEU A 22 -4.59 -5.52 7.18
CA LEU A 22 -5.13 -4.22 6.81
C LEU A 22 -5.02 -3.28 8.03
N VAL A 23 -4.39 -2.13 7.85
CA VAL A 23 -4.16 -1.13 8.88
C VAL A 23 -4.82 0.19 8.47
N PRO A 24 -6.09 0.42 8.87
CA PRO A 24 -6.73 1.71 8.69
C PRO A 24 -5.99 2.80 9.48
N GLU A 25 -5.97 4.02 8.96
CA GLU A 25 -5.32 5.18 9.59
C GLU A 25 -3.81 5.02 9.85
N PHE A 26 -3.13 4.13 9.11
CA PHE A 26 -1.68 3.94 9.17
C PHE A 26 -0.89 5.21 8.86
N VAL A 27 -1.27 5.95 7.82
CA VAL A 27 -0.71 7.29 7.58
C VAL A 27 -1.40 8.25 8.54
N ARG A 28 -0.63 8.94 9.38
CA ARG A 28 -1.17 9.79 10.44
C ARG A 28 -2.06 10.91 9.85
N PRO A 29 -3.26 11.16 10.41
CA PRO A 29 -4.18 12.19 9.90
C PRO A 29 -3.53 13.57 9.71
N VAL A 30 -2.65 13.96 10.64
CA VAL A 30 -1.93 15.23 10.62
C VAL A 30 -0.99 15.39 9.41
N ALA A 31 -0.55 14.30 8.78
CA ALA A 31 0.36 14.32 7.64
C ALA A 31 -0.36 14.27 6.29
N ARG A 32 -1.55 13.66 6.24
CA ARG A 32 -2.29 13.30 5.02
C ARG A 32 -2.47 14.46 4.03
N LYS A 33 -3.03 15.58 4.49
CA LYS A 33 -3.30 16.75 3.63
C LYS A 33 -2.03 17.27 2.97
N ALA A 34 -0.94 17.35 3.72
CA ALA A 34 0.32 17.87 3.21
C ALA A 34 1.01 16.87 2.26
N ILE A 35 0.94 15.56 2.54
CA ILE A 35 1.37 14.51 1.61
C ILE A 35 0.59 14.60 0.29
N ASN A 36 -0.73 14.77 0.35
CA ASN A 36 -1.60 14.86 -0.82
C ASN A 36 -1.32 16.11 -1.68
N ASN A 37 -1.09 17.26 -1.05
CA ASN A 37 -0.72 18.48 -1.77
C ASN A 37 0.59 18.32 -2.57
N ASP A 38 1.51 17.49 -2.07
CA ASP A 38 2.81 17.23 -2.65
C ASP A 38 2.84 15.96 -3.52
N TYR A 39 1.73 15.24 -3.63
CA TYR A 39 1.62 14.02 -4.42
C TYR A 39 1.84 14.32 -5.92
N PRO A 40 2.55 13.45 -6.66
CA PRO A 40 2.82 13.69 -8.07
C PRO A 40 1.54 13.78 -8.91
N ARG A 41 1.49 14.72 -9.85
CA ARG A 41 0.35 14.87 -10.76
C ARG A 41 0.42 13.85 -11.89
N LEU A 42 -0.43 12.83 -11.84
CA LEU A 42 -0.46 11.73 -12.80
C LEU A 42 -1.69 11.85 -13.72
N SER A 43 -1.46 11.95 -15.04
CA SER A 43 -2.54 12.15 -16.01
C SER A 43 -3.07 10.85 -16.65
N LYS A 44 -2.24 9.81 -16.71
CA LYS A 44 -2.57 8.52 -17.36
C LYS A 44 -2.64 7.36 -16.35
N PRO A 45 -3.43 6.32 -16.63
CA PRO A 45 -3.42 5.08 -15.84
C PRO A 45 -2.04 4.41 -15.83
N GLY A 46 -1.74 3.67 -14.77
CA GLY A 46 -0.50 2.90 -14.63
C GLY A 46 0.22 3.18 -13.31
N SER A 47 1.32 2.46 -13.12
CA SER A 47 2.24 2.63 -11.98
C SER A 47 3.53 3.27 -12.47
N TYR A 48 3.95 4.35 -11.81
CA TYR A 48 5.14 5.11 -12.18
C TYR A 48 6.22 4.95 -11.11
N PRO A 49 7.47 4.61 -11.47
CA PRO A 49 8.56 4.64 -10.51
C PRO A 49 8.81 6.08 -10.04
N LEU A 50 9.26 6.25 -8.80
CA LEU A 50 9.51 7.57 -8.22
C LEU A 50 10.49 8.42 -9.05
N SER A 51 11.45 7.79 -9.74
CA SER A 51 12.41 8.46 -10.62
C SER A 51 11.81 9.14 -11.85
N GLU A 52 10.57 8.78 -12.22
CA GLU A 52 9.88 9.31 -13.41
C GLU A 52 8.86 10.41 -13.08
N VAL A 53 8.77 10.81 -11.81
CA VAL A 53 7.77 11.77 -11.35
C VAL A 53 8.41 12.86 -10.50
N THR A 54 7.75 14.02 -10.44
CA THR A 54 8.13 15.12 -9.55
C THR A 54 7.08 15.26 -8.46
N PHE A 55 7.53 15.40 -7.22
CA PHE A 55 6.70 15.51 -6.02
C PHE A 55 7.31 16.50 -5.04
N GLY A 56 6.51 16.97 -4.09
CA GLY A 56 6.92 17.97 -3.11
C GLY A 56 7.59 17.40 -1.87
N PRO A 57 8.12 18.28 -1.00
CA PRO A 57 8.94 17.90 0.15
C PRO A 57 8.21 16.99 1.15
N LYS A 58 6.93 17.19 1.39
CA LYS A 58 6.18 16.37 2.35
C LYS A 58 5.92 14.96 1.85
N PHE A 59 5.71 14.81 0.54
CA PHE A 59 5.66 13.49 -0.07
C PHE A 59 7.04 12.81 0.00
N ASN A 60 8.14 13.56 -0.17
CA ASN A 60 9.50 13.01 0.02
C ASN A 60 9.71 12.49 1.45
N GLU A 61 9.34 13.25 2.49
CA GLU A 61 9.43 12.76 3.88
C GLU A 61 8.65 11.45 4.10
N PHE A 62 7.49 11.31 3.44
CA PHE A 62 6.72 10.07 3.48
C PHE A 62 7.45 8.90 2.80
N ILE A 63 8.10 9.15 1.65
CA ILE A 63 8.95 8.14 0.99
C ILE A 63 10.16 7.75 1.85
N ASP A 64 10.78 8.72 2.52
CA ASP A 64 11.91 8.48 3.43
C ASP A 64 11.47 7.59 4.60
N ASP A 65 10.31 7.88 5.20
CA ASP A 65 9.72 7.05 6.26
C ASP A 65 9.45 5.61 5.78
N LEU A 66 8.95 5.42 4.55
CA LEU A 66 8.73 4.09 3.95
C LEU A 66 10.04 3.34 3.61
N SER A 67 11.13 4.08 3.44
CA SER A 67 12.46 3.53 3.12
C SER A 67 13.33 3.32 4.37
N SER A 68 12.83 3.76 5.53
CA SER A 68 13.54 3.73 6.81
C SER A 68 13.86 2.32 7.29
N LEU A 69 14.87 2.22 8.17
CA LEU A 69 15.22 0.95 8.81
C LEU A 69 14.11 0.48 9.75
N GLU A 70 13.47 1.41 10.43
CA GLU A 70 12.37 1.19 11.36
C GLU A 70 11.18 0.54 10.66
N PHE A 71 10.77 1.08 9.50
CA PHE A 71 9.70 0.52 8.68
C PHE A 71 10.04 -0.91 8.21
N ARG A 72 11.26 -1.11 7.66
CA ARG A 72 11.72 -2.45 7.25
C ARG A 72 11.66 -3.46 8.41
N LYS A 73 12.22 -3.09 9.56
CA LYS A 73 12.29 -3.97 10.74
C LYS A 73 10.90 -4.29 11.30
N ALA A 74 9.94 -3.38 11.21
CA ALA A 74 8.55 -3.66 11.57
C ALA A 74 7.96 -4.78 10.70
N PHE A 75 8.17 -4.73 9.40
CA PHE A 75 7.72 -5.78 8.46
C PHE A 75 8.42 -7.11 8.67
N GLU A 76 9.74 -7.11 8.85
CA GLU A 76 10.52 -8.32 9.15
C GLU A 76 9.98 -9.04 10.39
N ARG A 77 9.73 -8.29 11.48
CA ARG A 77 9.12 -8.85 12.70
C ARG A 77 7.71 -9.37 12.46
N LYS A 78 6.87 -8.58 11.79
CA LYS A 78 5.45 -8.88 11.61
C LYS A 78 5.23 -10.13 10.78
N PHE A 79 5.93 -10.24 9.65
CA PHE A 79 5.77 -11.30 8.67
C PHE A 79 6.80 -12.42 8.81
N SER A 80 7.73 -12.34 9.78
CA SER A 80 8.84 -13.26 9.93
C SER A 80 9.68 -13.37 8.64
N LEU A 81 10.07 -12.22 8.10
CA LEU A 81 10.84 -12.10 6.85
C LEU A 81 12.26 -11.58 7.13
N ASP A 82 13.18 -11.92 6.22
CA ASP A 82 14.49 -11.26 6.12
C ASP A 82 14.51 -10.37 4.87
N LEU A 83 14.56 -9.05 5.09
CA LEU A 83 14.58 -8.04 4.05
C LEU A 83 15.94 -7.31 3.98
N GLU A 84 16.96 -7.81 4.68
CA GLU A 84 18.29 -7.22 4.65
C GLU A 84 18.88 -7.29 3.23
N GLY A 85 19.44 -6.17 2.77
CA GLY A 85 19.98 -6.05 1.41
C GLY A 85 18.95 -6.17 0.28
N ARG A 86 17.65 -6.31 0.58
CA ARG A 86 16.59 -6.38 -0.44
C ARG A 86 16.13 -4.95 -0.78
N PRO A 87 16.20 -4.55 -2.06
CA PRO A 87 15.79 -3.19 -2.45
C PRO A 87 14.28 -3.02 -2.34
N ALA A 88 13.85 -1.87 -1.83
CA ALA A 88 12.46 -1.44 -1.91
C ALA A 88 12.20 -0.82 -3.29
N MET A 89 11.12 -1.23 -3.94
CA MET A 89 10.63 -0.61 -5.16
C MET A 89 9.33 0.11 -4.85
N ILE A 90 9.36 1.45 -4.88
CA ILE A 90 8.17 2.27 -4.67
C ILE A 90 7.70 2.81 -6.02
N THR A 91 6.41 2.59 -6.29
CA THR A 91 5.72 3.19 -7.43
C THR A 91 4.50 3.95 -6.95
N VAL A 92 4.13 4.99 -7.69
CA VAL A 92 2.95 5.80 -7.43
C VAL A 92 1.92 5.59 -8.53
N ARG A 93 0.66 5.72 -8.16
CA ARG A 93 -0.46 5.51 -9.08
C ARG A 93 -1.54 6.56 -8.82
N GLY A 94 -2.15 7.06 -9.91
CA GLY A 94 -3.25 8.02 -9.84
C GLY A 94 -4.58 7.47 -10.38
N ARG A 95 -4.54 6.57 -11.37
CA ARG A 95 -5.74 6.01 -12.00
C ARG A 95 -5.60 4.51 -12.28
N CYS A 96 -6.65 3.76 -11.98
CA CYS A 96 -6.81 2.37 -12.43
C CYS A 96 -7.44 2.32 -13.82
N SER A 97 -7.11 1.29 -14.58
CA SER A 97 -7.77 0.90 -15.82
C SER A 97 -8.63 -0.35 -15.58
N VAL A 98 -9.51 -0.68 -16.52
CA VAL A 98 -10.33 -1.90 -16.45
C VAL A 98 -9.48 -3.17 -16.35
N LYS A 99 -8.27 -3.18 -16.95
CA LYS A 99 -7.38 -4.35 -16.92
C LYS A 99 -6.83 -4.64 -15.53
N ASP A 100 -6.79 -3.64 -14.65
CA ASP A 100 -6.26 -3.79 -13.30
C ASP A 100 -7.22 -4.54 -12.36
N GLY A 101 -8.49 -4.71 -12.76
CA GLY A 101 -9.49 -5.47 -12.00
C GLY A 101 -9.45 -6.98 -12.23
N LYS A 102 -8.52 -7.50 -13.04
CA LYS A 102 -8.38 -8.94 -13.28
C LYS A 102 -7.78 -9.64 -12.07
N ILE A 103 -8.23 -10.86 -11.80
CA ILE A 103 -7.60 -11.73 -10.80
C ILE A 103 -6.16 -12.01 -11.24
N HIS A 104 -5.22 -11.76 -10.34
CA HIS A 104 -3.82 -12.12 -10.50
C HIS A 104 -3.16 -12.24 -9.12
N THR A 105 -2.08 -12.99 -9.07
CA THR A 105 -1.09 -12.85 -8.00
C THR A 105 -0.04 -11.84 -8.41
N ASP A 106 0.62 -11.24 -7.45
CA ASP A 106 1.78 -10.41 -7.73
C ASP A 106 2.95 -11.22 -8.30
N SER A 107 3.96 -10.51 -8.83
CA SER A 107 5.13 -11.14 -9.44
C SER A 107 5.85 -12.05 -8.45
N LYS A 108 6.28 -13.24 -8.92
CA LYS A 108 7.06 -14.23 -8.14
C LYS A 108 8.41 -13.70 -7.60
N THR A 109 8.84 -12.54 -8.07
CA THR A 109 10.08 -11.89 -7.62
C THR A 109 9.88 -11.00 -6.38
N LYS A 110 8.63 -10.68 -6.03
CA LYS A 110 8.30 -9.92 -4.81
C LYS A 110 8.31 -10.85 -3.60
N ILE A 111 8.89 -10.38 -2.51
CA ILE A 111 8.86 -11.06 -1.20
C ILE A 111 7.59 -10.67 -0.44
N ILE A 112 7.21 -9.40 -0.52
CA ILE A 112 6.05 -8.82 0.14
C ILE A 112 5.53 -7.65 -0.69
N SER A 113 4.21 -7.44 -0.66
CA SER A 113 3.54 -6.34 -1.32
C SER A 113 2.85 -5.44 -0.31
N VAL A 114 3.02 -4.13 -0.49
CA VAL A 114 2.43 -3.11 0.37
C VAL A 114 1.73 -2.08 -0.49
N LEU A 115 0.47 -1.79 -0.16
CA LEU A 115 -0.33 -0.74 -0.77
C LEU A 115 -0.71 0.27 0.30
N ILE A 116 -0.54 1.55 -0.02
CA ILE A 116 -0.98 2.66 0.84
C ILE A 116 -1.92 3.53 0.04
N TYR A 117 -3.13 3.72 0.54
CA TYR A 117 -4.14 4.55 -0.10
C TYR A 117 -4.04 5.98 0.42
N LEU A 118 -4.03 6.95 -0.50
CA LEU A 118 -3.96 8.39 -0.18
C LEU A 118 -5.18 9.13 -0.74
N ASN A 119 -6.29 8.45 -0.98
CA ASN A 119 -7.45 9.04 -1.63
C ASN A 119 -8.27 9.80 -0.59
N SER A 120 -8.15 11.14 -0.56
CA SER A 120 -8.74 11.99 0.48
C SER A 120 -10.26 11.90 0.62
N ASN A 121 -10.99 11.68 -0.48
CA ASN A 121 -12.43 11.43 -0.47
C ASN A 121 -12.75 10.33 -1.49
N TRP A 122 -13.02 9.10 -1.03
CA TRP A 122 -13.43 8.00 -1.90
C TRP A 122 -14.92 7.68 -1.72
N GLU A 123 -15.71 8.07 -2.70
CA GLU A 123 -17.18 7.89 -2.66
C GLU A 123 -17.67 6.81 -3.66
N SER A 124 -16.78 6.30 -4.52
CA SER A 124 -17.15 5.30 -5.54
C SER A 124 -17.23 3.89 -4.93
N ALA A 125 -18.22 3.12 -5.39
CA ALA A 125 -18.28 1.68 -5.13
C ALA A 125 -17.21 0.88 -5.90
N GLY A 126 -16.64 1.45 -6.98
CA GLY A 126 -15.57 0.82 -7.77
C GLY A 126 -14.17 1.04 -7.17
N GLY A 127 -13.17 0.38 -7.76
CA GLY A 127 -11.74 0.56 -7.43
C GLY A 127 -11.29 0.02 -6.07
N ARG A 128 -12.15 -0.76 -5.40
CA ARG A 128 -11.83 -1.49 -4.18
C ARG A 128 -11.03 -2.73 -4.51
N LEU A 129 -9.99 -3.00 -3.74
CA LEU A 129 -9.18 -4.20 -3.92
C LEU A 129 -9.84 -5.37 -3.19
N ARG A 130 -9.87 -6.54 -3.82
CA ARG A 130 -10.36 -7.77 -3.20
C ARG A 130 -9.21 -8.73 -3.01
N LEU A 131 -9.06 -9.24 -1.79
CA LEU A 131 -8.28 -10.44 -1.54
C LEU A 131 -9.20 -11.64 -1.70
N LEU A 132 -8.77 -12.65 -2.44
CA LEU A 132 -9.59 -13.79 -2.85
C LEU A 132 -9.01 -15.08 -2.28
N ARG A 133 -9.88 -16.06 -2.01
CA ARG A 133 -9.45 -17.41 -1.61
C ARG A 133 -8.98 -18.22 -2.80
N SER A 134 -9.53 -17.95 -3.99
CA SER A 134 -9.21 -18.65 -5.22
C SER A 134 -8.83 -17.70 -6.37
N GLY A 135 -8.05 -18.22 -7.32
CA GLY A 135 -7.62 -17.48 -8.51
C GLY A 135 -8.67 -17.44 -9.64
N ALA A 136 -9.87 -17.96 -9.42
CA ALA A 136 -10.86 -18.21 -10.46
C ALA A 136 -12.19 -17.48 -10.26
N ASP A 137 -12.47 -16.97 -9.06
CA ASP A 137 -13.75 -16.35 -8.71
C ASP A 137 -13.54 -15.03 -7.96
N LEU A 138 -14.12 -13.94 -8.49
CA LEU A 138 -14.05 -12.60 -7.89
C LEU A 138 -14.98 -12.44 -6.67
N ASP A 139 -15.94 -13.35 -6.51
CA ASP A 139 -16.91 -13.33 -5.42
C ASP A 139 -16.49 -14.23 -4.25
N ASP A 140 -15.49 -15.11 -4.45
CA ASP A 140 -14.83 -15.92 -3.42
C ASP A 140 -13.83 -15.08 -2.59
N MET A 141 -14.37 -14.04 -1.96
CA MET A 141 -13.61 -13.00 -1.26
C MET A 141 -13.20 -13.43 0.16
N ILE A 142 -11.94 -13.13 0.50
CA ILE A 142 -11.48 -13.07 1.89
C ILE A 142 -11.92 -11.74 2.49
N LEU A 143 -11.62 -10.63 1.80
CA LEU A 143 -11.99 -9.28 2.20
C LEU A 143 -11.97 -8.31 1.02
N GLU A 144 -12.75 -7.23 1.14
CA GLU A 144 -12.74 -6.10 0.21
C GLU A 144 -12.17 -4.87 0.93
N VAL A 145 -11.11 -4.28 0.37
CA VAL A 145 -10.41 -3.11 0.91
C VAL A 145 -10.89 -1.85 0.21
N PRO A 146 -11.58 -0.95 0.91
CA PRO A 146 -11.87 0.36 0.37
C PRO A 146 -10.58 1.20 0.34
N PRO A 147 -10.32 1.97 -0.72
CA PRO A 147 -9.09 2.75 -0.86
C PRO A 147 -9.16 4.05 -0.05
N VAL A 148 -9.40 3.94 1.26
CA VAL A 148 -9.58 5.06 2.19
C VAL A 148 -8.23 5.67 2.55
N GLU A 149 -8.16 7.00 2.56
CA GLU A 149 -6.95 7.75 2.90
C GLU A 149 -6.26 7.26 4.17
N GLY A 150 -4.96 7.03 4.06
CA GLY A 150 -4.10 6.57 5.14
C GLY A 150 -4.22 5.09 5.47
N THR A 151 -4.95 4.30 4.69
CA THR A 151 -5.02 2.84 4.88
C THR A 151 -3.81 2.16 4.28
N LEU A 152 -3.18 1.26 5.03
CA LEU A 152 -2.16 0.34 4.53
C LEU A 152 -2.74 -1.07 4.41
N LEU A 153 -2.45 -1.75 3.30
CA LEU A 153 -2.63 -3.18 3.13
C LEU A 153 -1.26 -3.81 2.86
N ALA A 154 -0.96 -4.92 3.51
CA ALA A 154 0.23 -5.73 3.20
C ALA A 154 -0.11 -7.22 3.12
N PHE A 155 0.51 -7.93 2.19
CA PHE A 155 0.34 -9.36 1.92
C PHE A 155 1.54 -9.95 1.16
#